data_AF-A0A160FWN5-F1
#
_entry.id   AF-A0A160FWN5-F1
#
_cell.length_a   1.000
_cell.length_b   1.000
_cell.length_c   1.000
_cell.angle_alpha   90.00
_cell.angle_beta   90.00
_cell.angle_gamma   90.00
#
_symmetry.space_group_name_H-M   'P 1'
#
loop_
_entity.id
_entity.type
_entity.pdbx_description
1 polymer ?
#
loop_
_entity_poly.entity_id
_entity_poly.type
_entity_poly.pdbx_seq_one_letter_code
_entity_poly.pdbx_strand_id
1 'polypeptide(L)'
;MIWRRLLVRSDSTIVDLHYALQIAFGWNDAHLNLFHIHGQDYGVYHDGGTSFSTDPDQVRLCDFKFRINERFRYEYDFGDGWQHEVRVEASLAQDEKCTYP
;
A
#
# COMPACT_ATOMS: atom_id res chain seq x y z
N MET A 1 -5.33 -14.98 -12.03
CA MET A 1 -4.55 -13.72 -11.91
C MET A 1 -5.55 -12.58 -11.84
N ILE A 2 -5.62 -11.89 -10.69
CA ILE A 2 -6.52 -10.77 -10.46
C ILE A 2 -5.66 -9.52 -10.30
N TRP A 3 -6.00 -8.45 -11.01
CA TRP A 3 -5.32 -7.17 -10.89
C TRP A 3 -6.33 -6.03 -10.72
N ARG A 4 -5.85 -4.92 -10.19
CA ARG A 4 -6.57 -3.65 -10.01
C ARG A 4 -5.65 -2.52 -10.40
N ARG A 5 -6.21 -1.44 -10.95
CA ARG A 5 -5.48 -0.19 -11.19
C ARG A 5 -6.18 0.89 -10.39
N LEU A 6 -5.42 1.50 -9.48
CA LEU A 6 -5.91 2.48 -8.54
C LEU A 6 -5.17 3.80 -8.79
N LEU A 7 -5.89 4.91 -8.69
CA LEU A 7 -5.32 6.24 -8.70
C LEU A 7 -5.41 6.77 -7.28
N VAL A 8 -4.29 6.82 -6.57
CA VAL A 8 -4.21 7.30 -5.18
C VAL A 8 -3.53 8.65 -5.13
N ARG A 9 -3.72 9.39 -4.03
CA ARG A 9 -2.99 10.64 -3.83
C ARG A 9 -1.53 10.35 -3.49
N SER A 10 -0.65 11.24 -3.89
CA SER A 10 0.78 11.10 -3.55
C SER A 10 1.07 11.37 -2.08
N ASP A 11 0.22 12.16 -1.41
CA ASP A 11 0.33 12.42 0.03
C ASP A 11 -0.43 11.42 0.91
N SER A 12 -1.07 10.40 0.31
CA SER A 12 -1.58 9.23 1.02
C SER A 12 -0.46 8.51 1.77
N THR A 13 -0.82 7.87 2.86
CA THR A 13 0.09 7.13 3.76
C THR A 13 0.16 5.65 3.39
N ILE A 14 1.02 4.90 4.09
CA ILE A 14 1.02 3.43 3.99
C ILE A 14 -0.31 2.85 4.49
N VAL A 15 -0.91 3.43 5.53
CA VAL A 15 -2.24 3.04 6.02
C VAL A 15 -3.31 3.26 4.95
N ASP A 16 -3.31 4.43 4.31
CA ASP A 16 -4.28 4.74 3.25
C ASP A 16 -4.15 3.76 2.07
N LEU A 17 -2.90 3.46 1.66
CA LEU A 17 -2.66 2.49 0.59
C LEU A 17 -3.15 1.09 0.98
N HIS A 18 -2.93 0.67 2.22
CA HIS A 18 -3.45 -0.60 2.74
C HIS A 18 -4.97 -0.66 2.62
N TYR A 19 -5.69 0.35 3.10
CA TYR A 19 -7.16 0.37 3.02
C TYR A 19 -7.67 0.45 1.58
N ALA A 20 -6.98 1.17 0.69
CA ALA A 20 -7.31 1.18 -0.73
C ALA A 20 -7.21 -0.23 -1.34
N LEU A 21 -6.20 -1.02 -0.95
CA LEU A 21 -6.06 -2.42 -1.38
C LEU A 21 -7.14 -3.32 -0.76
N GLN A 22 -7.44 -3.17 0.53
CA GLN A 22 -8.52 -3.91 1.20
C GLN A 22 -9.85 -3.74 0.45
N ILE A 23 -10.23 -2.49 0.14
CA ILE A 23 -11.46 -2.19 -0.59
C ILE A 23 -11.41 -2.76 -2.02
N ALA A 24 -10.28 -2.61 -2.73
CA ALA A 24 -10.16 -3.03 -4.13
C ALA A 24 -10.25 -4.55 -4.32
N PHE A 25 -9.83 -5.32 -3.31
CA PHE A 25 -9.88 -6.78 -3.29
C PHE A 25 -11.07 -7.36 -2.50
N GLY A 26 -11.84 -6.52 -1.80
CA GLY A 26 -13.01 -6.94 -1.03
C GLY A 26 -12.64 -7.66 0.27
N TRP A 27 -11.51 -7.29 0.85
CA TRP A 27 -11.03 -7.79 2.13
C TRP A 27 -11.49 -6.90 3.29
N ASN A 28 -11.33 -7.41 4.51
CA ASN A 28 -11.92 -6.86 5.73
C ASN A 28 -10.88 -6.50 6.81
N ASP A 29 -9.60 -6.41 6.44
CA ASP A 29 -8.50 -6.08 7.34
C ASP A 29 -8.36 -7.02 8.55
N ALA A 30 -8.78 -8.28 8.39
CA ALA A 30 -8.77 -9.26 9.48
C ALA A 30 -7.40 -9.91 9.71
N HIS A 31 -6.43 -9.69 8.81
CA HIS A 31 -5.14 -10.38 8.83
C HIS A 31 -3.96 -9.42 8.72
N LEU A 32 -2.79 -9.91 9.15
CA LEU A 32 -1.53 -9.18 9.07
C LEU A 32 -1.19 -8.79 7.63
N ASN A 33 -0.53 -7.64 7.49
CA ASN A 33 -0.06 -7.12 6.22
C ASN A 33 1.40 -6.67 6.31
N LEU A 34 2.07 -6.62 5.16
CA LEU A 34 3.43 -6.10 5.04
C LEU A 34 3.67 -5.54 3.65
N PHE A 35 4.21 -4.32 3.58
CA PHE A 35 4.81 -3.73 2.40
C PHE A 35 6.32 -3.83 2.50
N HIS A 36 6.96 -4.34 1.45
CA HIS A 36 8.41 -4.34 1.32
C HIS A 36 8.84 -3.31 0.27
N ILE A 37 9.35 -2.16 0.71
CA ILE A 37 9.68 -1.02 -0.13
C ILE A 37 11.12 -0.57 0.18
N HIS A 38 11.97 -0.47 -0.84
CA HIS A 38 13.36 -0.02 -0.72
C HIS A 38 14.20 -0.74 0.36
N GLY A 39 13.90 -2.02 0.61
CA GLY A 39 14.61 -2.84 1.60
C GLY A 39 14.13 -2.65 3.05
N GLN A 40 13.06 -1.88 3.25
CA GLN A 40 12.41 -1.67 4.54
C GLN A 40 10.99 -2.24 4.52
N ASP A 41 10.59 -2.82 5.65
CA ASP A 41 9.24 -3.33 5.86
C ASP A 41 8.37 -2.28 6.55
N TYR A 42 7.13 -2.17 6.09
CA TYR A 42 6.08 -1.31 6.62
C TYR A 42 4.79 -2.12 6.76
N GLY A 43 3.90 -1.73 7.66
CA GLY A 43 2.59 -2.36 7.76
C GLY A 43 1.77 -1.75 8.88
N VAL A 44 0.46 -2.07 8.86
CA VAL A 44 -0.46 -1.62 9.89
C VAL A 44 -0.29 -2.48 11.14
N TYR A 45 -0.38 -1.84 12.32
CA TYR A 45 -0.30 -2.55 13.59
C TYR A 45 -1.49 -3.50 13.77
N HIS A 46 -1.21 -4.73 14.22
CA HIS A 46 -2.20 -5.67 14.72
C HIS A 46 -1.69 -6.30 16.02
N ASP A 47 -2.59 -6.58 16.95
CA ASP A 47 -2.24 -7.25 18.20
C ASP A 47 -1.61 -8.63 17.93
N GLY A 48 -0.41 -8.85 18.47
CA GLY A 48 0.38 -10.06 18.23
C GLY A 48 1.04 -10.14 16.85
N GLY A 49 0.97 -9.07 16.06
CA GLY A 49 1.59 -8.95 14.75
C GLY A 49 3.06 -8.50 14.77
N THR A 50 3.60 -8.24 13.58
CA THR A 50 4.95 -7.70 13.39
C THR A 50 5.04 -6.26 13.91
N SER A 51 6.13 -5.94 14.59
CA SER A 51 6.44 -4.55 14.95
C SER A 51 7.25 -3.90 13.82
N PHE A 52 6.82 -2.72 13.38
CA PHE A 52 7.52 -1.91 12.38
C PHE A 52 8.27 -0.77 13.06
N SER A 53 9.41 -0.36 12.47
CA SER A 53 10.21 0.75 12.99
C SER A 53 9.63 2.14 12.68
N THR A 54 8.53 2.19 11.94
CA THR A 54 7.87 3.40 11.47
C THR A 54 6.40 3.40 11.86
N ASP A 55 5.85 4.60 12.01
CA ASP A 55 4.41 4.81 12.13
C ASP A 55 3.79 4.85 10.71
N PRO A 56 2.96 3.88 10.32
CA PRO A 56 2.45 3.79 8.96
C PRO A 56 1.52 4.97 8.60
N ASP A 57 0.93 5.66 9.58
CA ASP A 57 0.13 6.89 9.38
C ASP A 57 1.00 8.12 9.06
N GLN A 58 2.32 8.03 9.25
CA GLN A 58 3.26 9.13 8.98
C GLN A 58 4.09 8.92 7.72
N VAL A 59 4.14 7.70 7.19
CA VAL A 59 4.93 7.37 6.00
C VAL A 59 4.11 7.63 4.74
N ARG A 60 4.43 8.70 4.00
CA ARG A 60 3.69 9.08 2.79
C ARG A 60 4.27 8.46 1.53
N LEU A 61 3.40 8.19 0.56
CA LEU A 61 3.81 7.61 -0.74
C LEU A 61 4.79 8.52 -1.50
N CYS A 62 4.63 9.85 -1.37
CA CYS A 62 5.50 10.82 -2.02
C CYS A 62 6.92 10.85 -1.44
N ASP A 63 7.16 10.33 -0.25
CA ASP A 63 8.49 10.30 0.38
C ASP A 63 9.40 9.25 -0.24
N PHE A 64 8.82 8.17 -0.79
CA PHE A 64 9.58 7.12 -1.49
C PHE A 64 10.16 7.57 -2.83
N LYS A 65 9.65 8.66 -3.43
CA LYS A 65 10.12 9.17 -4.75
C LYS A 65 10.19 8.07 -5.83
N PHE A 66 9.15 7.24 -5.91
CA PHE A 66 9.07 6.14 -6.86
C PHE A 66 9.31 6.59 -8.29
N ARG A 67 10.05 5.76 -9.04
CA ARG A 67 10.19 5.90 -10.49
C ARG A 67 8.98 5.27 -11.19
N ILE A 68 8.67 5.76 -12.38
CA ILE A 68 7.69 5.08 -13.23
C ILE A 68 8.21 3.67 -13.57
N ASN A 69 7.30 2.69 -13.51
CA ASN A 69 7.53 1.24 -13.58
C ASN A 69 8.23 0.61 -12.39
N GLU A 70 8.51 1.38 -11.33
CA GLU A 70 9.02 0.82 -10.09
C GLU A 70 7.99 -0.07 -9.42
N ARG A 71 8.48 -1.12 -8.76
CA ARG A 71 7.67 -2.17 -8.16
C ARG A 71 8.08 -2.41 -6.72
N PHE A 72 7.10 -2.72 -5.90
CA PHE A 72 7.28 -3.18 -4.54
C PHE A 72 6.27 -4.28 -4.22
N ARG A 73 6.49 -4.99 -3.12
CA ARG A 73 5.63 -6.10 -2.70
C ARG A 73 4.68 -5.67 -1.60
N TYR A 74 3.50 -6.24 -1.64
CA TYR A 74 2.51 -6.18 -0.57
C TYR A 74 2.04 -7.60 -0.27
N GLU A 75 2.13 -8.01 0.99
CA GLU A 75 1.68 -9.30 1.49
C GLU A 75 0.49 -9.07 2.42
N TYR A 76 -0.53 -9.91 2.31
CA TYR A 76 -1.71 -9.88 3.16
C TYR A 76 -2.07 -11.30 3.57
N ASP A 77 -2.43 -11.48 4.83
CA ASP A 77 -2.69 -12.78 5.47
C ASP A 77 -1.52 -13.76 5.32
N PHE A 78 -0.64 -13.78 6.32
CA PHE A 78 0.54 -14.65 6.31
C PHE A 78 0.20 -16.14 6.46
N GLY A 79 -1.05 -16.48 6.81
CA GLY A 79 -1.53 -17.86 6.81
C GLY A 79 -1.78 -18.36 5.38
N ASP A 80 -2.60 -17.63 4.63
CA ASP A 80 -2.95 -17.96 3.24
C ASP A 80 -1.90 -17.51 2.21
N GLY A 81 -1.03 -16.56 2.58
CA GLY A 81 0.12 -16.11 1.81
C GLY A 81 -0.24 -15.28 0.57
N TRP A 82 -1.21 -14.37 0.66
CA TRP A 82 -1.52 -13.51 -0.49
C TRP A 82 -0.39 -12.54 -0.76
N GLN A 83 0.19 -12.60 -1.96
CA GLN A 83 1.28 -11.74 -2.39
C GLN A 83 0.88 -10.95 -3.63
N HIS A 84 1.03 -9.63 -3.55
CA HIS A 84 0.75 -8.69 -4.61
C HIS A 84 2.00 -7.92 -4.99
N GLU A 85 2.28 -7.84 -6.29
CA GLU A 85 3.23 -6.87 -6.84
C GLU A 85 2.47 -5.57 -7.13
N VAL A 86 2.90 -4.47 -6.50
CA VAL A 86 2.39 -3.13 -6.77
C VAL A 86 3.36 -2.43 -7.69
N ARG A 87 2.85 -1.83 -8.77
CA ARG A 87 3.65 -1.12 -9.78
C ARG A 87 3.18 0.32 -9.94
N VAL A 88 4.10 1.27 -9.88
CA VAL A 88 3.81 2.67 -10.21
C VAL A 88 3.77 2.85 -11.72
N GLU A 89 2.59 3.09 -12.28
CA GLU A 89 2.43 3.19 -13.74
C GLU A 89 2.51 4.62 -14.27
N ALA A 90 2.06 5.61 -13.48
CA ALA A 90 2.04 7.00 -13.88
C ALA A 90 2.03 7.92 -12.64
N SER A 91 2.54 9.14 -12.81
CA SER A 91 2.34 10.26 -11.89
C SER A 91 1.63 11.35 -12.67
N LEU A 92 0.41 11.71 -12.24
CA LEU A 92 -0.43 12.70 -12.91
C LEU A 92 -0.45 13.99 -12.10
N ALA A 93 -0.66 15.13 -12.76
CA ALA A 93 -0.98 16.36 -12.06
C ALA A 93 -2.30 16.18 -11.30
N GLN A 94 -2.39 16.76 -10.10
CA GLN A 94 -3.60 16.69 -9.30
C GLN A 94 -4.75 17.39 -10.03
N ASP A 95 -5.88 16.69 -10.17
CA ASP A 95 -7.12 17.26 -10.69
C ASP A 95 -8.05 17.49 -9.49
N GLU A 96 -8.34 18.76 -9.18
CA GLU A 96 -9.19 19.15 -8.06
C GLU A 96 -10.62 18.60 -8.18
N LYS A 97 -11.03 18.10 -9.35
CA LYS A 97 -12.37 17.54 -9.60
C LYS A 97 -12.46 16.02 -9.40
N CYS A 98 -11.34 15.33 -9.16
CA CYS A 98 -11.34 13.89 -8.94
C CYS A 98 -11.36 13.54 -7.45
N THR A 99 -12.25 12.62 -7.07
CA THR A 99 -12.18 11.95 -5.77
C THR A 99 -11.20 10.79 -5.88
N TYR A 100 -10.19 10.80 -5.03
CA TYR A 100 -9.20 9.73 -4.92
C TYR A 100 -9.57 8.84 -3.73
N PRO A 101 -9.47 7.50 -3.85
CA PRO A 101 -9.42 6.63 -2.69
C PRO A 101 -8.26 6.99 -1.76
#